data_AF-A0A061G0L4-F1
#
_entry.id   AF-A0A061G0L4-F1
#
_cell.length_a   1.000
_cell.length_b   1.000
_cell.length_c   1.000
_cell.angle_alpha   90.00
_cell.angle_beta   90.00
_cell.angle_gamma   90.00
#
_symmetry.space_group_name_H-M   'P 1'
#
loop_
_entity.id
_entity.type
_entity.pdbx_description
1 polymer ?
#
loop_
_entity_poly.entity_id
_entity_poly.type
_entity_poly.pdbx_seq_one_letter_code
_entity_poly.pdbx_strand_id
1 'polypeptide(L)'
;MTGKRSRNIEVGAAICTILVLAPVVLSQNSSPIPVDKSQLKAWFNANIKPASARGSTIDPALAKAEVAAHIIKVKKDGSGDFDTITKAIASVPSGNTKRVIISIGGGSYREKIRIDRSKPFITFYGDPRNMPNLSYDGTARQYGTVDSATLIVESDYFVAANIVIQNTAPRPDGVMVGAQAVSLRISGDKAAFYNCKIIGFQDTLCDDRGNHFFKDCYIRGTVDFIFGSGKSLYLGVTVITAQNCFLRRIQVQGKRSKFQWAGEIRQAANRRGSQTFPGSWLY
;
A
#
# COMPACT_ATOMS: atom_id res chain seq x y z
N MET A 1 -81.84 -7.43 -7.06
CA MET A 1 -80.67 -8.10 -7.65
C MET A 1 -79.81 -7.06 -8.36
N THR A 2 -78.52 -7.04 -8.03
CA THR A 2 -77.39 -6.44 -8.79
C THR A 2 -77.49 -4.98 -9.26
N GLY A 3 -76.87 -4.07 -8.50
CA GLY A 3 -76.48 -2.72 -8.94
C GLY A 3 -75.09 -2.39 -8.40
N LYS A 4 -74.13 -2.21 -9.32
CA LYS A 4 -72.67 -2.02 -9.13
C LYS A 4 -72.32 -0.93 -8.11
N ARG A 5 -71.48 -1.28 -7.13
CA ARG A 5 -70.78 -0.33 -6.26
C ARG A 5 -69.41 0.02 -6.88
N SER A 6 -69.21 1.30 -7.14
CA SER A 6 -67.99 1.89 -7.70
C SER A 6 -66.73 1.48 -6.92
N ARG A 7 -65.70 1.01 -7.62
CA ARG A 7 -64.34 0.85 -7.07
C ARG A 7 -63.51 2.04 -7.54
N ASN A 8 -63.31 3.01 -6.66
CA ASN A 8 -62.19 3.93 -6.76
C ASN A 8 -60.94 3.15 -6.32
N ILE A 9 -59.98 2.99 -7.22
CA ILE A 9 -58.69 2.37 -6.94
C ILE A 9 -57.83 3.47 -6.31
N GLU A 10 -57.80 3.53 -4.99
CA GLU A 10 -56.76 4.28 -4.29
C GLU A 10 -55.46 3.50 -4.42
N VAL A 11 -54.59 3.99 -5.30
CA VAL A 11 -53.20 3.55 -5.44
C VAL A 11 -52.44 4.05 -4.21
N GLY A 12 -52.43 3.25 -3.14
CA GLY A 12 -51.54 3.46 -2.00
C GLY A 12 -50.10 3.13 -2.39
N ALA A 13 -49.32 4.17 -2.71
CA ALA A 13 -47.89 4.06 -2.96
C ALA A 13 -47.16 3.63 -1.69
N ALA A 14 -46.79 2.36 -1.59
CA ALA A 14 -45.84 1.87 -0.60
C ALA A 14 -44.42 2.32 -1.01
N ILE A 15 -43.99 3.48 -0.49
CA ILE A 15 -42.60 3.90 -0.55
C ILE A 15 -41.81 2.98 0.37
N CYS A 16 -41.21 1.93 -0.20
CA CYS A 16 -40.18 1.13 0.47
C CYS A 16 -38.96 2.02 0.70
N THR A 17 -38.88 2.64 1.87
CA THR A 17 -37.66 3.24 2.39
C THR A 17 -36.65 2.13 2.65
N ILE A 18 -35.88 1.74 1.62
CA ILE A 18 -34.65 0.97 1.81
C ILE A 18 -33.67 1.92 2.49
N LEU A 19 -33.69 1.93 3.82
CA LEU A 19 -32.59 2.40 4.64
C LEU A 19 -31.40 1.52 4.28
N VAL A 20 -30.56 2.01 3.38
CA VAL A 20 -29.22 1.48 3.16
C VAL A 20 -28.50 1.63 4.48
N LEU A 21 -28.51 0.58 5.30
CA LEU A 21 -27.55 0.35 6.37
C LEU A 21 -26.20 0.13 5.68
N ALA A 22 -25.63 1.20 5.11
CA ALA A 22 -24.20 1.28 5.02
C ALA A 22 -23.73 1.16 6.48
N PRO A 23 -22.86 0.21 6.83
CA PRO A 23 -22.20 0.29 8.12
C PRO A 23 -21.47 1.63 8.14
N VAL A 24 -22.08 2.62 8.78
CA VAL A 24 -21.41 3.84 9.12
C VAL A 24 -20.41 3.39 10.17
N VAL A 25 -19.20 3.11 9.73
CA VAL A 25 -18.04 3.04 10.62
C VAL A 25 -17.84 4.48 11.09
N LEU A 26 -18.61 4.87 12.10
CA LEU A 26 -18.31 6.03 12.91
C LEU A 26 -16.98 5.71 13.58
N SER A 27 -15.91 6.37 13.13
CA SER A 27 -14.63 6.39 13.83
C SER A 27 -14.85 7.01 15.20
N GLN A 28 -15.30 6.19 16.16
CA GLN A 28 -15.28 6.54 17.57
C GLN A 28 -13.82 6.52 18.01
N ASN A 29 -13.13 7.66 17.85
CA ASN A 29 -12.16 8.21 18.80
C ASN A 29 -11.50 9.47 18.22
N SER A 30 -11.85 10.59 18.82
CA SER A 30 -11.46 11.97 18.54
C SER A 30 -10.04 12.28 19.02
N SER A 31 -9.03 11.64 18.43
CA SER A 31 -7.64 12.07 18.59
C SER A 31 -7.04 12.30 17.21
N PRO A 32 -7.02 13.55 16.71
CA PRO A 32 -6.40 13.85 15.42
C PRO A 32 -4.94 13.42 15.43
N ILE A 33 -4.40 13.06 14.25
CA ILE A 33 -2.99 12.70 14.12
C ILE A 33 -2.15 13.93 14.53
N PRO A 34 -1.18 13.80 15.46
CA PRO A 34 -0.43 14.94 15.95
C PRO A 34 0.48 15.50 14.85
N VAL A 35 0.61 16.83 14.84
CA VAL A 35 1.54 17.53 13.93
C VAL A 35 2.99 17.31 14.38
N ASP A 36 3.23 17.21 15.69
CA ASP A 36 4.55 16.89 16.23
C ASP A 36 4.89 15.40 16.04
N LYS A 37 5.98 15.16 15.31
CA LYS A 37 6.50 13.81 15.04
C LYS A 37 6.88 13.05 16.29
N SER A 38 7.36 13.74 17.32
CA SER A 38 7.78 13.10 18.58
C SER A 38 6.61 12.36 19.24
N GLN A 39 5.38 12.85 19.01
CA GLN A 39 4.14 12.32 19.57
C GLN A 39 3.51 11.20 18.72
N LEU A 40 3.95 11.02 17.46
CA LEU A 40 3.34 10.03 16.55
C LEU A 40 3.43 8.61 17.09
N LYS A 41 4.53 8.23 17.75
CA LYS A 41 4.68 6.91 18.35
C LYS A 41 3.68 6.68 19.48
N ALA A 42 3.52 7.67 20.36
CA ALA A 42 2.57 7.60 21.46
C ALA A 42 1.13 7.56 20.93
N TRP A 43 0.79 8.42 19.98
CA TRP A 43 -0.51 8.43 19.30
C TRP A 43 -0.81 7.09 18.61
N PHE A 44 0.15 6.52 17.89
CA PHE A 44 -0.01 5.23 17.23
C PHE A 44 -0.30 4.12 18.25
N ASN A 45 0.46 4.02 19.33
CA ASN A 45 0.24 3.01 20.37
C ASN A 45 -1.09 3.22 21.12
N ALA A 46 -1.56 4.47 21.23
CA ALA A 46 -2.84 4.79 21.84
C ALA A 46 -4.02 4.34 20.97
N ASN A 47 -3.94 4.56 19.65
CA ASN A 47 -5.05 4.32 18.71
C ASN A 47 -5.01 2.93 18.06
N ILE A 48 -3.83 2.38 17.82
CA ILE A 48 -3.63 1.05 17.22
C ILE A 48 -3.23 0.07 18.31
N LYS A 49 -4.23 -0.54 18.94
CA LYS A 49 -4.02 -1.55 19.97
C LYS A 49 -3.50 -2.86 19.37
N PRO A 50 -2.71 -3.65 20.13
CA PRO A 50 -2.35 -5.01 19.74
C PRO A 50 -3.57 -5.85 19.37
N ALA A 51 -3.39 -6.84 18.48
CA ALA A 51 -4.51 -7.68 18.04
C ALA A 51 -5.27 -8.34 19.21
N SER A 52 -4.54 -8.83 20.22
CA SER A 52 -5.11 -9.40 21.45
C SER A 52 -6.03 -8.45 22.23
N ALA A 53 -5.83 -7.14 22.11
CA ALA A 53 -6.59 -6.11 22.80
C ALA A 53 -7.72 -5.50 21.96
N ARG A 54 -7.89 -5.92 20.70
CA ARG A 54 -8.93 -5.39 19.79
C ARG A 54 -10.21 -6.23 19.77
N GLY A 55 -10.24 -7.39 20.44
CA GLY A 55 -11.45 -8.20 20.62
C GLY A 55 -12.21 -8.46 19.30
N SER A 56 -13.54 -8.25 19.32
CA SER A 56 -14.45 -8.45 18.18
C SER A 56 -14.42 -7.36 17.10
N THR A 57 -13.57 -6.33 17.24
CA THR A 57 -13.46 -5.25 16.23
C THR A 57 -12.52 -5.60 15.06
N ILE A 58 -11.76 -6.70 15.18
CA ILE A 58 -10.92 -7.21 14.10
C ILE A 58 -11.80 -7.90 13.07
N ASP A 59 -11.51 -7.66 11.80
CA ASP A 59 -12.07 -8.40 10.68
C ASP A 59 -11.99 -9.94 10.93
N PRO A 60 -13.11 -10.67 10.93
CA PRO A 60 -13.13 -12.10 11.23
C PRO A 60 -12.21 -12.93 10.33
N ALA A 61 -12.05 -12.56 9.05
CA ALA A 61 -11.18 -13.27 8.12
C ALA A 61 -9.70 -13.08 8.52
N LEU A 62 -9.33 -11.86 8.90
CA LEU A 62 -7.99 -11.57 9.43
C LEU A 62 -7.75 -12.31 10.74
N ALA A 63 -8.69 -12.26 11.69
CA ALA A 63 -8.55 -12.95 12.97
C ALA A 63 -8.31 -14.46 12.78
N LYS A 64 -9.06 -15.10 11.87
CA LYS A 64 -8.87 -16.51 11.51
C LYS A 64 -7.50 -16.78 10.87
N ALA A 65 -7.06 -15.90 9.98
CA ALA A 65 -5.78 -16.07 9.29
C ALA A 65 -4.57 -16.00 10.24
N GLU A 66 -4.65 -15.19 11.31
CA GLU A 66 -3.54 -15.01 12.27
C GLU A 66 -3.41 -16.13 13.31
N VAL A 67 -4.40 -17.02 13.47
CA VAL A 67 -4.39 -18.09 14.51
C VAL A 67 -3.16 -18.99 14.40
N ALA A 68 -2.76 -19.33 13.18
CA ALA A 68 -1.66 -20.25 12.92
C ALA A 68 -0.88 -19.79 11.68
N ALA A 69 -0.06 -18.75 11.86
CA ALA A 69 0.79 -18.23 10.81
C ALA A 69 1.82 -19.29 10.37
N HIS A 70 1.99 -19.45 9.07
CA HIS A 70 3.00 -20.31 8.46
C HIS A 70 4.19 -19.47 8.00
N ILE A 71 5.41 -19.92 8.27
CA ILE A 71 6.63 -19.19 7.89
C ILE A 71 7.34 -19.96 6.78
N ILE A 72 7.66 -19.26 5.69
CA ILE A 72 8.48 -19.72 4.58
C ILE A 72 9.76 -18.87 4.56
N LYS A 73 10.92 -19.50 4.55
CA LYS A 73 12.23 -18.83 4.51
C LYS A 73 12.73 -18.73 3.07
N VAL A 74 13.10 -17.54 2.65
CA VAL A 74 13.74 -17.29 1.35
C VAL A 74 15.16 -16.80 1.58
N LYS A 75 16.15 -17.53 1.07
CA LYS A 75 17.57 -17.14 1.16
C LYS A 75 18.33 -17.56 -0.09
N LYS A 76 19.04 -16.61 -0.70
CA LYS A 76 19.84 -16.85 -1.91
C LYS A 76 20.99 -17.84 -1.74
N ASP A 77 21.46 -18.06 -0.51
CA ASP A 77 22.53 -19.00 -0.19
C ASP A 77 22.06 -20.46 -0.14
N GLY A 78 20.77 -20.72 -0.38
CA GLY A 78 20.18 -22.05 -0.35
C GLY A 78 19.85 -22.57 1.07
N SER A 79 20.11 -21.81 2.13
CA SER A 79 19.79 -22.21 3.51
C SER A 79 18.35 -21.91 3.95
N GLY A 80 17.50 -21.47 3.01
CA GLY A 80 16.06 -21.28 3.19
C GLY A 80 15.24 -22.39 2.53
N ASP A 81 13.92 -22.33 2.66
CA ASP A 81 12.99 -23.24 1.96
C ASP A 81 12.99 -22.97 0.44
N PHE A 82 13.24 -21.70 0.05
CA PHE A 82 13.42 -21.29 -1.34
C PHE A 82 14.62 -20.34 -1.49
N ASP A 83 15.16 -20.28 -2.70
CA ASP A 83 16.22 -19.38 -3.13
C ASP A 83 15.69 -18.09 -3.78
N THR A 84 14.43 -18.09 -4.24
CA THR A 84 13.76 -16.94 -4.87
C THR A 84 12.41 -16.63 -4.25
N ILE A 85 11.98 -15.38 -4.35
CA ILE A 85 10.71 -14.90 -3.80
C ILE A 85 9.54 -15.43 -4.64
N THR A 86 9.70 -15.47 -5.96
CA THR A 86 8.67 -15.98 -6.88
C THR A 86 8.31 -17.45 -6.59
N LYS A 87 9.31 -18.30 -6.29
CA LYS A 87 9.06 -19.71 -5.93
C LYS A 87 8.30 -19.83 -4.61
N ALA A 88 8.65 -19.02 -3.60
CA ALA A 88 7.93 -19.00 -2.33
C ALA A 88 6.48 -18.53 -2.45
N ILE A 89 6.19 -17.56 -3.35
CA ILE A 89 4.81 -17.18 -3.65
C ILE A 89 4.06 -18.31 -4.37
N ALA A 90 4.73 -18.99 -5.31
CA ALA A 90 4.14 -20.09 -6.07
C ALA A 90 3.74 -21.28 -5.18
N SER A 91 4.43 -21.51 -4.05
CA SER A 91 4.05 -22.55 -3.09
C SER A 91 2.83 -22.20 -2.23
N VAL A 92 2.39 -20.94 -2.20
CA VAL A 92 1.18 -20.55 -1.48
C VAL A 92 -0.05 -20.94 -2.31
N PRO A 93 -0.98 -21.73 -1.76
CA PRO A 93 -2.15 -22.20 -2.50
C PRO A 93 -3.09 -21.03 -2.84
N SER A 94 -3.77 -21.14 -3.98
CA SER A 94 -4.89 -20.27 -4.32
C SER A 94 -6.03 -20.44 -3.29
N GLY A 95 -6.70 -19.36 -2.92
CA GLY A 95 -7.71 -19.36 -1.86
C GLY A 95 -7.10 -19.46 -0.45
N ASN A 96 -5.84 -19.05 -0.27
CA ASN A 96 -5.17 -19.08 1.01
C ASN A 96 -6.01 -18.40 2.11
N THR A 97 -6.12 -19.03 3.28
CA THR A 97 -6.91 -18.50 4.41
C THR A 97 -6.08 -18.32 5.68
N LYS A 98 -4.76 -18.54 5.60
CA LYS A 98 -3.83 -18.45 6.73
C LYS A 98 -2.77 -17.39 6.46
N ARG A 99 -2.29 -16.71 7.49
CA ARG A 99 -1.15 -15.80 7.36
C ARG A 99 0.07 -16.60 6.89
N VAL A 100 0.64 -16.25 5.73
CA VAL A 100 1.91 -16.82 5.26
C VAL A 100 2.98 -15.75 5.32
N ILE A 101 3.96 -15.93 6.20
CA ILE A 101 5.10 -15.03 6.39
C ILE A 101 6.25 -15.55 5.55
N ILE A 102 6.51 -14.89 4.43
CA ILE A 102 7.70 -15.09 3.62
C ILE A 102 8.82 -14.26 4.28
N SER A 103 9.65 -14.94 5.08
CA SER A 103 10.83 -14.37 5.74
C SER A 103 12.00 -14.37 4.76
N ILE A 104 12.41 -13.19 4.32
CA ILE A 104 13.38 -13.02 3.25
C ILE A 104 14.71 -12.58 3.87
N GLY A 105 15.75 -13.40 3.70
CA GLY A 105 17.11 -13.09 4.13
C GLY A 105 17.69 -11.91 3.34
N GLY A 106 18.57 -11.14 3.96
CA GLY A 106 19.22 -10.01 3.31
C GLY A 106 19.96 -10.41 2.03
N GLY A 107 19.96 -9.53 1.04
CA GLY A 107 20.50 -9.79 -0.29
C GLY A 107 19.75 -9.05 -1.38
N SER A 108 20.24 -9.13 -2.62
CA SER A 108 19.61 -8.52 -3.79
C SER A 108 18.85 -9.57 -4.60
N TYR A 109 17.53 -9.41 -4.70
CA TYR A 109 16.60 -10.28 -5.41
C TYR A 109 16.14 -9.56 -6.67
N ARG A 110 16.77 -9.86 -7.82
CA ARG A 110 16.40 -9.27 -9.10
C ARG A 110 15.29 -10.08 -9.75
N GLU A 111 14.05 -9.80 -9.38
CA GLU A 111 12.85 -10.54 -9.79
C GLU A 111 11.70 -9.57 -10.08
N LYS A 112 10.89 -9.88 -11.10
CA LYS A 112 9.58 -9.22 -11.29
C LYS A 112 8.54 -10.01 -10.51
N ILE A 113 8.06 -9.44 -9.40
CA ILE A 113 7.27 -10.16 -8.40
C ILE A 113 5.80 -9.78 -8.55
N ARG A 114 4.91 -10.78 -8.65
CA ARG A 114 3.46 -10.58 -8.59
C ARG A 114 2.84 -11.48 -7.53
N ILE A 115 2.07 -10.88 -6.63
CA ILE A 115 1.16 -11.58 -5.73
C ILE A 115 -0.25 -11.31 -6.24
N ASP A 116 -0.83 -12.30 -6.92
CA ASP A 116 -2.16 -12.18 -7.49
C ASP A 116 -3.26 -12.21 -6.41
N ARG A 117 -4.48 -11.83 -6.81
CA ARG A 117 -5.63 -11.68 -5.91
C ARG A 117 -6.04 -12.96 -5.19
N SER A 118 -5.65 -14.12 -5.69
CA SER A 118 -6.09 -15.40 -5.16
C SER A 118 -5.31 -15.83 -3.92
N LYS A 119 -4.25 -15.10 -3.54
CA LYS A 119 -3.34 -15.46 -2.44
C LYS A 119 -3.34 -14.42 -1.30
N PRO A 120 -4.47 -14.16 -0.61
CA PRO A 120 -4.54 -13.18 0.47
C PRO A 120 -3.66 -13.57 1.67
N PHE A 121 -3.44 -12.62 2.59
CA PHE A 121 -2.72 -12.83 3.86
C PHE A 121 -1.23 -13.19 3.71
N ILE A 122 -0.58 -12.78 2.63
CA ILE A 122 0.89 -12.89 2.51
C ILE A 122 1.59 -11.74 3.24
N THR A 123 2.66 -12.06 3.96
CA THR A 123 3.57 -11.10 4.58
C THR A 123 4.97 -11.27 4.02
N PHE A 124 5.62 -10.18 3.60
CA PHE A 124 7.05 -10.12 3.40
C PHE A 124 7.73 -9.57 4.64
N TYR A 125 8.72 -10.28 5.17
CA TYR A 125 9.42 -9.90 6.40
C TYR A 125 10.94 -10.01 6.24
N GLY A 126 11.65 -8.88 6.39
CA GLY A 126 13.12 -8.82 6.41
C GLY A 126 13.69 -8.44 7.78
N ASP A 127 15.01 -8.59 7.93
CA ASP A 127 15.75 -8.02 9.08
C ASP A 127 15.93 -6.51 8.84
N PRO A 128 15.51 -5.62 9.76
CA PRO A 128 15.71 -4.17 9.61
C PRO A 128 17.18 -3.74 9.49
N ARG A 129 18.13 -4.54 9.99
CA ARG A 129 19.58 -4.28 9.90
C ARG A 129 20.19 -4.78 8.58
N ASN A 130 19.49 -5.67 7.88
CA ASN A 130 19.93 -6.25 6.62
C ASN A 130 18.74 -6.50 5.71
N MET A 131 18.07 -5.42 5.33
CA MET A 131 16.82 -5.48 4.55
C MET A 131 17.09 -6.10 3.17
N PRO A 132 16.29 -7.08 2.72
CA PRO A 132 16.36 -7.59 1.36
C PRO A 132 15.97 -6.49 0.35
N ASN A 133 16.68 -6.47 -0.78
CA ASN A 133 16.45 -5.56 -1.89
C ASN A 133 15.78 -6.28 -3.06
N LEU A 134 14.51 -6.00 -3.27
CA LEU A 134 13.70 -6.49 -4.37
C LEU A 134 13.85 -5.50 -5.52
N SER A 135 14.40 -5.96 -6.64
CA SER A 135 14.73 -5.10 -7.77
C SER A 135 14.30 -5.66 -9.12
N TYR A 136 13.89 -4.77 -10.01
CA TYR A 136 13.68 -5.06 -11.42
C TYR A 136 13.79 -3.76 -12.22
N ASP A 137 13.92 -3.83 -13.55
CA ASP A 137 14.09 -2.66 -14.43
C ASP A 137 13.00 -2.55 -15.50
N GLY A 138 11.78 -2.96 -15.15
CA GLY A 138 10.63 -2.84 -16.02
C GLY A 138 10.29 -1.37 -16.30
N THR A 139 10.02 -1.05 -17.56
CA THR A 139 9.58 0.29 -18.00
C THR A 139 8.19 0.23 -18.63
N ALA A 140 7.51 1.37 -18.68
CA ALA A 140 6.21 1.48 -19.33
C ALA A 140 6.26 1.20 -20.84
N ARG A 141 7.40 1.46 -21.49
CA ARG A 141 7.61 1.06 -22.88
C ARG A 141 7.46 -0.44 -23.09
N GLN A 142 7.89 -1.24 -22.11
CA GLN A 142 7.85 -2.71 -22.20
C GLN A 142 6.54 -3.30 -21.66
N TYR A 143 6.00 -2.74 -20.58
CA TYR A 143 4.90 -3.35 -19.82
C TYR A 143 3.66 -2.46 -19.67
N GLY A 144 3.69 -1.22 -20.15
CA GLY A 144 2.80 -0.17 -19.66
C GLY A 144 3.17 0.26 -18.24
N THR A 145 2.71 1.44 -17.81
CA THR A 145 3.09 2.02 -16.51
C THR A 145 2.80 1.05 -15.36
N VAL A 146 1.59 0.52 -15.32
CA VAL A 146 1.07 -0.24 -14.19
C VAL A 146 1.79 -1.59 -14.02
N ASP A 147 2.04 -2.32 -15.11
CA ASP A 147 2.75 -3.60 -15.05
C ASP A 147 4.28 -3.43 -15.15
N SER A 148 4.82 -2.20 -15.22
CA SER A 148 6.27 -1.95 -15.12
C SER A 148 6.84 -2.23 -13.72
N ALA A 149 5.96 -2.37 -12.73
CA ALA A 149 6.29 -2.54 -11.32
C ALA A 149 7.27 -3.69 -11.03
N THR A 150 8.22 -3.45 -10.12
CA THR A 150 9.09 -4.49 -9.54
C THR A 150 8.29 -5.44 -8.66
N LEU A 151 7.45 -4.90 -7.78
CA LEU A 151 6.51 -5.64 -6.96
C LEU A 151 5.07 -5.21 -7.28
N ILE A 152 4.25 -6.17 -7.73
CA ILE A 152 2.82 -6.01 -7.96
C ILE A 152 2.07 -6.81 -6.90
N VAL A 153 1.28 -6.13 -6.08
CA VAL A 153 0.45 -6.76 -5.06
C VAL A 153 -1.02 -6.48 -5.37
N GLU A 154 -1.74 -7.54 -5.69
CA GLU A 154 -3.20 -7.51 -5.90
C GLU A 154 -3.94 -8.25 -4.79
N SER A 155 -3.22 -8.97 -3.94
CA SER A 155 -3.71 -9.73 -2.79
C SER A 155 -4.12 -8.82 -1.62
N ASP A 156 -5.29 -9.09 -1.05
CA ASP A 156 -5.77 -8.43 0.16
C ASP A 156 -4.98 -8.86 1.42
N TYR A 157 -5.00 -7.99 2.44
CA TYR A 157 -4.32 -8.18 3.74
C TYR A 157 -2.80 -8.39 3.65
N PHE A 158 -2.19 -7.94 2.54
CA PHE A 158 -0.75 -8.01 2.34
C PHE A 158 -0.02 -7.15 3.38
N VAL A 159 1.10 -7.66 3.90
CA VAL A 159 1.98 -6.89 4.78
C VAL A 159 3.41 -6.95 4.27
N ALA A 160 4.12 -5.82 4.28
CA ALA A 160 5.57 -5.81 4.12
C ALA A 160 6.22 -5.12 5.32
N ALA A 161 7.27 -5.72 5.86
CA ALA A 161 8.07 -5.13 6.92
C ALA A 161 9.56 -5.29 6.63
N ASN A 162 10.29 -4.17 6.71
CA ASN A 162 11.75 -4.14 6.53
C ASN A 162 12.19 -4.62 5.12
N ILE A 163 11.52 -4.15 4.08
CA ILE A 163 11.82 -4.51 2.68
C ILE A 163 12.27 -3.28 1.88
N VAL A 164 13.29 -3.43 1.04
CA VAL A 164 13.62 -2.44 0.00
C VAL A 164 13.01 -2.92 -1.32
N ILE A 165 12.26 -2.03 -1.97
CA ILE A 165 11.60 -2.26 -3.25
C ILE A 165 12.10 -1.17 -4.20
N GLN A 166 12.77 -1.57 -5.27
CA GLN A 166 13.42 -0.62 -6.15
C GLN A 166 13.20 -0.98 -7.62
N ASN A 167 12.76 -0.01 -8.42
CA ASN A 167 12.93 -0.09 -9.86
C ASN A 167 14.29 0.49 -10.26
N THR A 168 15.11 -0.32 -10.92
CA THR A 168 16.48 0.03 -11.34
C THR A 168 16.56 0.50 -12.79
N ALA A 169 15.43 0.74 -13.47
CA ALA A 169 15.44 1.36 -14.78
C ALA A 169 16.22 2.69 -14.76
N PRO A 170 16.90 3.05 -15.86
CA PRO A 170 17.64 4.30 -15.94
C PRO A 170 16.75 5.50 -15.64
N ARG A 171 17.35 6.55 -15.07
CA ARG A 171 16.66 7.81 -14.87
C ARG A 171 16.11 8.33 -16.21
N PRO A 172 14.84 8.77 -16.27
CA PRO A 172 14.32 9.43 -17.47
C PRO A 172 15.15 10.66 -17.83
N ASP A 173 15.55 10.74 -19.09
CA ASP A 173 16.32 11.86 -19.68
C ASP A 173 15.41 12.97 -20.23
N GLY A 174 14.08 12.75 -20.24
CA GLY A 174 13.09 13.65 -20.81
C GLY A 174 12.85 13.48 -22.31
N VAL A 175 13.56 12.54 -22.96
CA VAL A 175 13.46 12.24 -24.39
C VAL A 175 12.84 10.86 -24.61
N MET A 176 13.17 9.89 -23.76
CA MET A 176 12.67 8.52 -23.88
C MET A 176 11.16 8.43 -23.62
N VAL A 177 10.42 8.03 -24.65
CA VAL A 177 8.99 7.67 -24.53
C VAL A 177 8.84 6.38 -23.74
N GLY A 178 7.96 6.37 -22.73
CA GLY A 178 7.69 5.18 -21.92
C GLY A 178 8.71 4.92 -20.81
N ALA A 179 9.43 5.95 -20.34
CA ALA A 179 10.46 5.84 -19.31
C ALA A 179 9.91 5.69 -17.87
N GLN A 180 8.59 5.67 -17.67
CA GLN A 180 7.96 5.43 -16.37
C GLN A 180 8.36 4.05 -15.85
N ALA A 181 8.66 3.95 -14.55
CA ALA A 181 9.27 2.77 -13.98
C ALA A 181 8.82 2.56 -12.53
N VAL A 182 7.73 1.81 -12.36
CA VAL A 182 7.11 1.60 -11.05
C VAL A 182 7.96 0.67 -10.18
N SER A 183 8.12 1.00 -8.90
CA SER A 183 8.78 0.12 -7.93
C SER A 183 7.76 -0.77 -7.24
N LEU A 184 6.69 -0.16 -6.72
CA LEU A 184 5.59 -0.87 -6.06
C LEU A 184 4.26 -0.47 -6.70
N ARG A 185 3.47 -1.46 -7.09
CA ARG A 185 2.04 -1.32 -7.32
C ARG A 185 1.27 -2.08 -6.25
N ILE A 186 0.37 -1.40 -5.55
CA ILE A 186 -0.53 -2.01 -4.56
C ILE A 186 -1.99 -1.74 -4.91
N SER A 187 -2.77 -2.82 -5.05
CA SER A 187 -4.20 -2.78 -5.41
C SER A 187 -5.08 -3.73 -4.58
N GLY A 188 -4.46 -4.50 -3.68
CA GLY A 188 -5.14 -5.38 -2.72
C GLY A 188 -5.53 -4.61 -1.47
N ASP A 189 -6.74 -4.85 -0.97
CA ASP A 189 -7.31 -4.08 0.13
C ASP A 189 -6.69 -4.44 1.48
N LYS A 190 -6.70 -3.48 2.42
CA LYS A 190 -6.19 -3.63 3.80
C LYS A 190 -4.71 -4.02 3.87
N ALA A 191 -3.90 -3.46 2.99
CA ALA A 191 -2.45 -3.71 2.98
C ALA A 191 -1.69 -2.78 3.94
N ALA A 192 -0.58 -3.25 4.50
CA ALA A 192 0.26 -2.45 5.40
C ALA A 192 1.76 -2.59 5.10
N PHE A 193 2.49 -1.48 5.20
CA PHE A 193 3.92 -1.39 4.96
C PHE A 193 4.60 -0.75 6.16
N TYR A 194 5.60 -1.43 6.73
CA TYR A 194 6.34 -0.99 7.90
C TYR A 194 7.83 -0.90 7.59
N ASN A 195 8.44 0.25 7.83
CA ASN A 195 9.89 0.44 7.63
C ASN A 195 10.37 -0.06 6.25
N CYS A 196 9.59 0.21 5.21
CA CYS A 196 9.93 -0.17 3.84
C CYS A 196 10.57 1.00 3.10
N LYS A 197 11.48 0.71 2.17
CA LYS A 197 12.09 1.70 1.28
C LYS A 197 11.59 1.46 -0.14
N ILE A 198 10.88 2.43 -0.72
CA ILE A 198 10.31 2.35 -2.06
C ILE A 198 11.04 3.37 -2.94
N ILE A 199 11.83 2.90 -3.90
CA ILE A 199 12.87 3.69 -4.53
C ILE A 199 12.76 3.60 -6.05
N GLY A 200 12.56 4.73 -6.71
CA GLY A 200 12.54 4.81 -8.18
C GLY A 200 12.83 6.21 -8.68
N PHE A 201 12.36 6.49 -9.89
CA PHE A 201 12.38 7.82 -10.52
C PHE A 201 10.94 8.26 -10.81
N GLN A 202 10.50 8.18 -12.07
CA GLN A 202 9.13 8.50 -12.46
C GLN A 202 8.20 7.33 -12.11
N ASP A 203 7.05 7.64 -11.50
CA ASP A 203 5.99 6.69 -11.13
C ASP A 203 6.42 5.64 -10.08
N THR A 204 7.28 5.99 -9.10
CA THR A 204 7.83 5.05 -8.09
C THR A 204 6.77 4.18 -7.37
N LEU A 205 5.70 4.78 -6.84
CA LEU A 205 4.64 4.09 -6.09
C LEU A 205 3.29 4.29 -6.77
N CYS A 206 2.75 3.20 -7.31
CA CYS A 206 1.36 3.12 -7.78
C CYS A 206 0.46 2.61 -6.64
N ASP A 207 -0.09 3.54 -5.88
CA ASP A 207 -1.12 3.33 -4.86
C ASP A 207 -2.50 3.22 -5.55
N ASP A 208 -2.69 2.13 -6.29
CA ASP A 208 -3.70 1.96 -7.34
C ASP A 208 -5.14 2.09 -6.80
N ARG A 209 -5.53 1.23 -5.84
CA ARG A 209 -6.86 1.20 -5.20
C ARG A 209 -6.81 0.39 -3.90
N GLY A 210 -7.78 0.58 -3.02
CA GLY A 210 -7.88 -0.14 -1.74
C GLY A 210 -7.57 0.77 -0.55
N ASN A 211 -7.56 0.20 0.66
CA ASN A 211 -7.17 0.89 1.88
C ASN A 211 -5.77 0.44 2.30
N HIS A 212 -4.80 1.34 2.34
CA HIS A 212 -3.42 1.00 2.67
C HIS A 212 -2.85 1.83 3.82
N PHE A 213 -1.89 1.25 4.53
CA PHE A 213 -1.21 1.91 5.63
C PHE A 213 0.31 1.85 5.44
N PHE A 214 0.97 3.00 5.43
CA PHE A 214 2.43 3.10 5.34
C PHE A 214 2.96 3.73 6.62
N LYS A 215 3.78 2.99 7.38
CA LYS A 215 4.37 3.45 8.63
C LYS A 215 5.88 3.42 8.58
N ASP A 216 6.51 4.53 8.97
CA ASP A 216 7.97 4.70 9.03
C ASP A 216 8.68 4.34 7.70
N CYS A 217 7.99 4.52 6.58
CA CYS A 217 8.52 4.18 5.26
C CYS A 217 9.35 5.32 4.67
N TYR A 218 10.18 4.98 3.70
CA TYR A 218 10.96 5.93 2.91
C TYR A 218 10.57 5.79 1.45
N ILE A 219 10.17 6.89 0.80
CA ILE A 219 9.76 6.89 -0.60
C ILE A 219 10.62 7.89 -1.37
N ARG A 220 11.25 7.45 -2.46
CA ARG A 220 12.09 8.31 -3.31
C ARG A 220 11.68 8.24 -4.78
N GLY A 221 11.55 9.40 -5.42
CA GLY A 221 11.31 9.49 -6.86
C GLY A 221 11.51 10.89 -7.42
N THR A 222 11.03 11.11 -8.65
CA THR A 222 11.18 12.38 -9.39
C THR A 222 9.82 13.00 -9.74
N VAL A 223 9.14 12.47 -10.77
CA VAL A 223 7.85 12.95 -11.29
C VAL A 223 6.77 11.93 -10.94
N ASP A 224 5.63 12.40 -10.43
CA ASP A 224 4.43 11.59 -10.10
C ASP A 224 4.73 10.30 -9.33
N PHE A 225 5.73 10.36 -8.45
CA PHE A 225 6.31 9.17 -7.83
C PHE A 225 5.43 8.54 -6.73
N ILE A 226 4.29 9.14 -6.38
CA ILE A 226 3.19 8.53 -5.64
C ILE A 226 1.89 8.90 -6.37
N PHE A 227 1.22 7.92 -6.96
CA PHE A 227 0.02 8.14 -7.79
C PHE A 227 -0.99 7.00 -7.64
N GLY A 228 -2.24 7.23 -8.02
CA GLY A 228 -3.31 6.23 -8.00
C GLY A 228 -4.55 6.70 -7.22
N SER A 229 -5.45 5.78 -6.94
CA SER A 229 -6.76 6.05 -6.29
C SER A 229 -6.94 5.31 -4.95
N GLY A 230 -5.85 4.83 -4.34
CA GLY A 230 -5.84 4.26 -3.00
C GLY A 230 -6.33 5.24 -1.92
N LYS A 231 -6.87 4.69 -0.84
CA LYS A 231 -7.26 5.40 0.39
C LYS A 231 -6.22 5.09 1.45
N SER A 232 -5.15 5.86 1.45
CA SER A 232 -3.95 5.50 2.18
C SER A 232 -3.62 6.48 3.30
N LEU A 233 -3.18 5.93 4.43
CA LEU A 233 -2.63 6.67 5.56
C LEU A 233 -1.11 6.50 5.59
N TYR A 234 -0.38 7.61 5.51
CA TYR A 234 1.08 7.67 5.58
C TYR A 234 1.51 8.29 6.91
N LEU A 235 2.08 7.48 7.80
CA LEU A 235 2.43 7.85 9.17
C LEU A 235 3.95 7.72 9.41
N GLY A 236 4.63 8.82 9.74
CA GLY A 236 6.08 8.82 9.92
C GLY A 236 6.86 8.57 8.62
N VAL A 237 6.24 8.78 7.46
CA VAL A 237 6.85 8.51 6.15
C VAL A 237 7.77 9.65 5.74
N THR A 238 8.98 9.31 5.29
CA THR A 238 9.92 10.26 4.67
C THR A 238 9.81 10.17 3.16
N VAL A 239 9.52 11.30 2.52
CA VAL A 239 9.43 11.42 1.07
C VAL A 239 10.58 12.27 0.55
N ILE A 240 11.36 11.72 -0.39
CA ILE A 240 12.53 12.38 -0.99
C ILE A 240 12.34 12.56 -2.49
N THR A 241 12.52 13.80 -2.96
CA THR A 241 12.68 14.07 -4.39
C THR A 241 14.14 13.94 -4.80
N ALA A 242 14.42 13.08 -5.78
CA ALA A 242 15.77 12.95 -6.35
C ALA A 242 16.08 14.17 -7.24
N GLN A 243 17.20 14.87 -6.99
CA GLN A 243 17.53 16.14 -7.66
C GLN A 243 17.77 16.02 -9.17
N ASN A 244 17.61 17.16 -9.88
CA ASN A 244 17.71 17.42 -11.33
C ASN A 244 16.43 17.20 -12.17
N CYS A 245 15.24 17.49 -11.63
CA CYS A 245 14.03 17.61 -12.46
C CYS A 245 13.66 19.08 -12.63
N PHE A 246 13.83 19.57 -13.86
CA PHE A 246 13.25 20.85 -14.31
C PHE A 246 11.70 20.76 -14.36
N LEU A 247 11.15 19.55 -14.42
CA LEU A 247 9.72 19.26 -14.33
C LEU A 247 9.33 19.04 -12.86
N ARG A 248 8.79 20.09 -12.25
CA ARG A 248 8.35 20.09 -10.85
C ARG A 248 6.85 19.82 -10.79
N ARG A 249 6.46 18.61 -10.41
CA ARG A 249 5.12 18.34 -9.87
C ARG A 249 5.21 17.20 -8.87
N ILE A 250 4.99 17.51 -7.59
CA ILE A 250 4.54 16.52 -6.61
C ILE A 250 3.02 16.55 -6.75
N GLN A 251 2.45 15.69 -7.59
CA GLN A 251 1.01 15.46 -7.57
C GLN A 251 0.76 14.11 -6.91
N VAL A 252 0.05 14.15 -5.80
CA VAL A 252 -0.73 13.00 -5.35
C VAL A 252 -2.09 13.20 -5.99
N GLN A 253 -2.34 12.59 -7.15
CA GLN A 253 -3.56 12.82 -7.92
C GLN A 253 -4.47 11.59 -7.89
N GLY A 254 -5.66 11.75 -7.30
CA GLY A 254 -6.78 10.82 -7.41
C GLY A 254 -8.09 11.60 -7.29
N LYS A 255 -8.92 11.65 -8.36
CA LYS A 255 -10.17 12.45 -8.41
C LYS A 255 -11.23 12.05 -7.37
N ARG A 256 -10.99 11.03 -6.53
CA ARG A 256 -11.89 10.52 -5.47
C ARG A 256 -11.18 9.97 -4.21
N SER A 257 -9.88 10.21 -4.05
CA SER A 257 -9.07 9.65 -2.95
C SER A 257 -9.17 10.50 -1.68
N LYS A 258 -9.22 9.87 -0.50
CA LYS A 258 -8.95 10.53 0.79
C LYS A 258 -7.53 10.14 1.20
N PHE A 259 -6.59 11.07 1.07
CA PHE A 259 -5.23 10.90 1.57
C PHE A 259 -5.12 11.55 2.95
N GLN A 260 -4.58 10.82 3.93
CA GLN A 260 -4.19 11.39 5.22
C GLN A 260 -2.69 11.19 5.40
N TRP A 261 -2.01 12.28 5.74
CA TRP A 261 -0.56 12.32 5.72
C TRP A 261 -0.01 13.00 6.98
N ALA A 262 0.91 12.32 7.66
CA ALA A 262 1.67 12.84 8.77
C ALA A 262 3.12 12.33 8.64
N GLY A 263 3.89 13.00 7.78
CA GLY A 263 5.26 12.61 7.41
C GLY A 263 6.18 13.81 7.21
N GLU A 264 7.29 13.59 6.50
CA GLU A 264 8.21 14.64 6.08
C GLU A 264 8.48 14.59 4.57
N ILE A 265 8.39 15.73 3.90
CA ILE A 265 8.89 15.88 2.52
C ILE A 265 10.22 16.60 2.64
N ARG A 266 11.31 15.93 2.23
CA ARG A 266 12.62 16.57 2.08
C ARG A 266 13.01 16.61 0.61
N GLN A 267 13.52 17.76 0.20
CA GLN A 267 14.23 17.86 -1.06
C GLN A 267 15.70 17.53 -0.82
N ALA A 268 16.27 16.59 -1.57
CA ALA A 268 17.73 16.48 -1.62
C ALA A 268 18.26 17.82 -2.16
N ALA A 269 19.24 18.43 -1.50
CA ALA A 269 19.88 19.68 -1.93
C ALA A 269 21.30 19.38 -2.42
N ASN A 270 21.73 20.04 -3.51
CA ASN A 270 23.04 19.79 -4.09
C ASN A 270 23.94 20.85 -3.47
N ARG A 271 24.75 20.43 -2.49
CA ARG A 271 25.63 21.27 -1.67
C ARG A 271 24.85 22.30 -0.81
N ARG A 272 24.83 22.03 0.50
CA ARG A 272 24.24 22.82 1.62
C ARG A 272 22.71 22.69 1.78
N GLY A 273 22.31 21.82 2.73
CA GLY A 273 21.05 21.89 3.47
C GLY A 273 19.82 21.26 2.82
N SER A 274 19.29 20.17 3.40
CA SER A 274 17.96 19.64 3.08
C SER A 274 16.88 20.66 3.44
N GLN A 275 15.98 20.99 2.51
CA GLN A 275 14.79 21.77 2.83
C GLN A 275 13.65 20.83 3.26
N THR A 276 13.08 21.11 4.42
CA THR A 276 12.00 20.35 5.06
C THR A 276 10.72 21.18 4.96
N PHE A 277 9.68 20.63 4.32
CA PHE A 277 8.37 21.28 4.30
C PHE A 277 7.44 20.64 5.35
N PRO A 278 6.77 21.42 6.20
CA PRO A 278 5.70 20.87 7.04
C PRO A 278 4.57 20.37 6.15
N GLY A 279 4.06 19.17 6.43
CA GLY A 279 2.93 18.60 5.70
C GLY A 279 1.65 19.36 5.99
N SER A 280 1.20 20.17 5.05
CA SER A 280 -0.19 20.61 4.99
C SER A 280 -0.93 19.79 3.93
N TRP A 281 -2.17 19.43 4.27
CA TRP A 281 -3.14 18.64 3.52
C TRP A 281 -2.97 18.70 2.00
N LEU A 282 -2.62 17.57 1.40
CA LEU A 282 -2.70 17.35 -0.05
C LEU A 282 -4.14 16.96 -0.35
N TYR A 283 -4.92 17.91 -0.89
CA TYR A 283 -6.27 17.67 -1.42
C TYR A 283 -6.23 16.89 -2.73
#